data_AF-A0A836BF62-F1
#
_entry.id   AF-A0A836BF62-F1
#
_cell.length_a   1.000
_cell.length_b   1.000
_cell.length_c   1.000
_cell.angle_alpha   90.00
_cell.angle_beta   90.00
_cell.angle_gamma   90.00
#
_symmetry.space_group_name_H-M   'P 1'
#
loop_
_entity.id
_entity.type
_entity.pdbx_description
1 polymer ?
#
loop_
_entity_poly.entity_id
_entity_poly.type
_entity_poly.pdbx_seq_one_letter_code
_entity_poly.pdbx_strand_id
1 'polypeptide(L)' 'MMMEIREIYCNNCKKVLGRYNVKYYPDDKIGDLIKSSHERHVREGHEIEIRRIKKS' A
#
# COMPACT_ATOMS: atom_id res chain seq x y z
N MET A 1 7.69 8.39 -19.61
CA MET A 1 8.19 8.06 -18.26
C MET A 1 7.15 7.20 -17.56
N MET A 2 7.47 5.94 -17.26
CA MET A 2 6.58 4.99 -16.58
C MET A 2 6.20 5.53 -15.18
N MET A 3 4.91 5.73 -14.91
CA MET A 3 4.41 5.98 -13.56
C MET A 3 4.04 4.62 -12.96
N GLU A 4 4.92 4.08 -12.12
CA GLU A 4 4.64 2.87 -11.36
C GLU A 4 3.79 3.24 -10.14
N ILE A 5 2.47 3.15 -10.32
CA ILE A 5 1.50 3.32 -9.25
C ILE A 5 1.30 1.97 -8.58
N ARG A 6 1.32 1.96 -7.25
CA ARG A 6 0.96 0.80 -6.43
C ARG A 6 -0.26 1.11 -5.60
N GLU A 7 -1.14 0.14 -5.47
CA GLU A 7 -2.33 0.17 -4.64
C GLU A 7 -2.12 -0.70 -3.41
N ILE A 8 -2.58 -0.22 -2.26
CA ILE A 8 -2.57 -0.93 -0.99
C ILE A 8 -3.97 -1.47 -0.79
N TYR A 9 -4.12 -2.79 -0.86
CA TYR A 9 -5.36 -3.49 -0.64
C TYR A 9 -5.32 -4.21 0.70
N CYS A 10 -6.37 -4.06 1.52
CA CYS A 10 -6.51 -4.82 2.75
C CYS A 10 -7.52 -5.93 2.53
N ASN A 11 -7.06 -7.18 2.63
CA ASN A 11 -7.90 -8.37 2.47
C ASN A 11 -8.91 -8.46 3.62
N ASN A 12 -8.44 -8.20 4.84
CA ASN A 12 -9.27 -8.28 6.06
C ASN A 12 -10.41 -7.24 6.05
N CYS A 13 -10.14 -6.01 5.59
CA CYS A 13 -11.17 -4.98 5.43
C CYS A 13 -11.93 -5.07 4.10
N LYS A 14 -11.50 -5.95 3.18
CA LYS A 14 -11.93 -6.01 1.78
C LYS A 14 -11.99 -4.64 1.08
N LYS A 15 -11.09 -3.72 1.44
CA LYS A 15 -11.07 -2.35 0.90
C LYS A 15 -9.69 -1.92 0.47
N VAL A 16 -9.66 -0.99 -0.47
CA VAL A 16 -8.44 -0.27 -0.84
C VAL A 16 -8.13 0.76 0.25
N LEU A 17 -6.95 0.66 0.84
CA LEU A 17 -6.46 1.59 1.86
C LEU A 17 -5.86 2.85 1.22
N GLY A 18 -5.20 2.71 0.06
CA GLY A 18 -4.62 3.85 -0.63
C GLY A 18 -3.91 3.47 -1.91
N ARG A 19 -3.49 4.48 -2.67
CA ARG A 19 -2.66 4.34 -3.88
C ARG A 19 -1.49 5.30 -3.77
N TYR A 20 -0.31 4.86 -4.15
CA TYR A 20 0.91 5.66 -4.09
C TYR A 20 1.76 5.45 -5.34
N ASN A 21 2.59 6.44 -5.68
CA ASN A 21 3.58 6.30 -6.75
C ASN A 21 4.92 5.88 -6.15
N VAL A 22 5.46 4.77 -6.62
CA VAL A 22 6.78 4.25 -6.18
C VAL A 22 7.90 5.25 -6.46
N LYS A 23 7.75 6.04 -7.54
CA LYS A 23 8.69 7.11 -7.90
C LYS A 23 8.83 8.19 -6.84
N TYR A 24 7.77 8.46 -6.07
CA TYR A 24 7.76 9.48 -5.03
C TYR A 24 7.94 8.87 -3.64
N TYR A 25 7.45 7.64 -3.45
CA TYR A 25 7.54 6.90 -2.20
C TYR A 25 8.12 5.51 -2.47
N PRO A 26 9.40 5.28 -2.17
CA PRO A 26 9.99 3.95 -2.27
C PRO A 26 9.29 3.00 -1.28
N ASP A 27 9.22 1.72 -1.65
CA ASP A 27 8.54 0.66 -0.89
C ASP A 27 8.93 0.62 0.60
N ASP A 28 10.19 0.94 0.91
CA ASP A 28 10.72 0.99 2.26
C ASP A 28 9.98 2.00 3.15
N LYS A 29 9.68 3.19 2.61
CA LYS A 29 8.92 4.23 3.31
C LYS A 29 7.43 3.95 3.33
N ILE A 30 6.90 3.24 2.34
CA ILE A 30 5.47 2.91 2.31
C ILE A 30 5.12 1.88 3.37
N GLY A 31 6.02 0.92 3.65
CA GLY A 31 5.82 -0.07 4.71
C GLY A 31 5.66 0.60 6.07
N ASP A 32 6.49 1.62 6.33
CA ASP A 32 6.41 2.42 7.56
C ASP A 32 5.17 3.32 7.59
N LEU A 33 4.81 3.95 6.45
CA LEU A 33 3.59 4.73 6.33
C LEU A 33 2.33 3.88 6.56
N ILE A 34 2.29 2.66 6.04
CA ILE A 34 1.20 1.71 6.27
C ILE A 34 1.19 1.29 7.74
N LYS A 35 2.35 0.98 8.32
CA LYS A 35 2.46 0.65 9.74
C LYS A 35 2.01 1.78 10.66
N SER A 36 2.31 3.03 10.31
CA SER A 36 1.96 4.20 11.11
C SER A 36 0.50 4.60 10.89
N SER A 37 0.07 4.75 9.64
CA SER A 37 -1.30 5.16 9.30
C SER A 37 -2.34 4.06 9.53
N HIS A 38 -1.91 2.80 9.58
CA HIS A 38 -2.75 1.63 9.82
C HIS A 38 -2.18 0.73 10.93
N GLU A 39 -1.59 1.34 11.97
CA GLU A 39 -1.03 0.60 13.12
C GLU A 39 -2.03 -0.39 13.71
N ARG A 40 -3.32 -0.03 13.70
CA ARG A 40 -4.42 -0.87 14.15
C ARG A 40 -4.59 -2.11 13.28
N HIS A 41 -4.53 -1.96 11.95
CA HIS A 41 -4.64 -3.09 11.04
C HIS A 41 -3.40 -4.01 11.11
N VAL A 42 -2.19 -3.46 11.28
CA VAL A 42 -0.97 -4.26 11.43
C VAL A 42 -0.96 -4.98 12.78
N ARG A 43 -1.37 -4.32 13.87
CA ARG A 43 -1.55 -4.96 15.19
C ARG A 43 -2.67 -6.00 15.21
N GLU A 44 -3.74 -5.80 14.45
CA GLU A 44 -4.81 -6.78 14.26
C GLU A 44 -4.43 -7.93 13.31
N GLY A 45 -3.23 -7.90 12.70
CA GLY A 45 -2.78 -8.96 11.79
C GLY A 45 -3.48 -8.95 10.43
N HIS A 46 -3.98 -7.79 9.98
CA HIS A 46 -4.63 -7.67 8.68
C HIS A 46 -3.64 -7.97 7.55
N GLU A 47 -4.04 -8.85 6.65
CA GLU A 47 -3.32 -9.13 5.43
C GLU A 47 -3.46 -7.94 4.46
N ILE A 48 -2.37 -7.19 4.31
CA ILE A 48 -2.27 -6.07 3.39
C ILE A 48 -1.44 -6.51 2.19
N GLU A 49 -2.01 -6.38 1.01
CA GLU A 49 -1.39 -6.73 -0.26
C GLU A 49 -1.09 -5.45 -1.06
N ILE A 50 0.13 -5.35 -1.58
CA ILE A 50 0.54 -4.24 -2.44
C ILE A 50 0.43 -4.70 -3.90
N ARG A 51 -0.55 -4.16 -4.62
CA ARG A 51 -0.79 -4.45 -6.03
C ARG A 51 -0.12 -3.39 -6.90
N ARG A 52 0.63 -3.83 -7.92
CA ARG A 52 1.23 -2.93 -8.91
C ARG A 52 0.23 -2.63 -10.01
N ILE A 53 -0.19 -1.37 -10.12
CA ILE A 53 -1.01 -0.90 -11.24
C ILE A 53 -0.05 -0.37 -12.31
N LYS A 54 0.32 -1.23 -13.25
CA LYS A 54 0.92 -0.75 -14.51
C LYS A 54 -0.21 -0.14 -15.34
N LYS A 55 -0.18 1.18 -15.52
CA LYS A 55 -0.89 1.78 -16.65
C LYS A 55 -0.19 1.29 -17.91
N SER A 56 -0.87 0.45 -18.68
CA SER A 56 -0.46 0.04 -20.02
C SER A 56 -0.63 1.16 -21.02
#